data_AF-A0A941TNL7-F1
#
_entry.id   AF-A0A941TNL7-F1
#
_cell.length_a   1.000
_cell.length_b   1.000
_cell.length_c   1.000
_cell.angle_alpha   90.00
_cell.angle_beta   90.00
_cell.angle_gamma   90.00
#
_symmetry.space_group_name_H-M   'P 1'
#
loop_
_entity.id
_entity.type
_entity.pdbx_description
1 polymer ?
#
loop_
_entity_poly.entity_id
_entity_poly.type
_entity_poly.pdbx_seq_one_letter_code
_entity_poly.pdbx_strand_id
1 'polypeptide(L)'
;LEMRRMWGAEKPYFDLTGDGRGDGLGDGLGDGLALRNVPVPPRPDPRTTLSFWQRTLGYSYLFDFVLRRLDLLYDWFGDHIRVHPAGQGEAIACRLMARLQALQQASGIPVIVMAEYDPMVWQEPAFATEQRRMTRGLLACARQDGLTALDSFDTLSEAAGKDGPRSLYGLWHMNDRGNDVIAALVASALAQRGL
;
A
#
# COMPACT_ATOMS: atom_id res chain seq x y z
N LEU A 1 -1.52 6.02 -2.69
CA LEU A 1 -1.72 7.31 -2.00
C LEU A 1 -1.06 8.46 -2.75
N GLU A 2 0.16 8.28 -3.26
CA GLU A 2 0.87 9.34 -4.01
C GLU A 2 0.64 9.32 -5.54
N MET A 3 -0.10 8.33 -6.05
CA MET A 3 -0.24 8.08 -7.48
C MET A 3 -1.71 8.20 -7.88
N ARG A 4 -2.01 9.00 -8.91
CA ARG A 4 -3.32 8.99 -9.57
C ARG A 4 -3.43 7.91 -10.65
N ARG A 5 -2.30 7.45 -11.18
CA ARG A 5 -2.24 6.32 -12.12
C ARG A 5 -1.18 5.33 -11.71
N MET A 6 -1.53 4.05 -11.78
CA MET A 6 -0.61 2.96 -11.50
C MET A 6 -0.94 1.79 -12.42
N TRP A 7 0.05 1.30 -13.17
CA TRP A 7 -0.13 0.23 -14.17
C TRP A 7 -1.21 0.55 -15.22
N GLY A 8 -1.26 1.81 -15.68
CA GLY A 8 -2.23 2.26 -16.67
C GLY A 8 -3.66 2.45 -16.14
N ALA A 9 -3.92 2.14 -14.87
CA ALA A 9 -5.22 2.36 -14.24
C ALA A 9 -5.24 3.68 -13.46
N GLU A 10 -6.19 4.57 -13.75
CA GLU A 10 -6.50 5.70 -12.87
C GLU A 10 -7.05 5.19 -11.54
N LYS A 11 -6.73 5.89 -10.45
CA LYS A 11 -7.09 5.54 -9.07
C LYS A 11 -7.54 6.79 -8.31
N PRO A 12 -8.45 6.63 -7.33
CA PRO A 12 -8.70 7.70 -6.37
C PRO A 12 -7.43 7.98 -5.57
N TYR A 13 -7.27 9.23 -5.14
CA TYR A 13 -6.16 9.65 -4.29
C TYR A 13 -6.64 10.72 -3.30
N PHE A 14 -5.84 10.96 -2.25
CA PHE A 14 -6.12 11.99 -1.27
C PHE A 14 -5.13 13.14 -1.41
N ASP A 15 -5.62 14.37 -1.43
CA ASP A 15 -4.79 15.57 -1.28
C ASP A 15 -4.69 15.98 0.18
N LEU A 16 -3.51 16.49 0.58
CA LEU A 16 -3.33 17.17 1.86
C LEU A 16 -3.89 18.59 1.74
N THR A 17 -5.02 18.89 2.39
CA THR A 17 -5.51 20.28 2.49
C THR A 17 -4.84 20.95 3.69
N GLY A 18 -4.28 22.14 3.46
CA GLY A 18 -3.45 22.86 4.43
C GLY A 18 -4.20 23.51 5.60
N ASP A 19 -5.52 23.48 5.59
CA ASP A 19 -6.38 24.23 6.52
C ASP A 19 -7.20 23.36 7.47
N GLY A 20 -7.06 22.03 7.42
CA GLY A 20 -7.87 21.10 8.23
C GLY A 20 -9.37 21.18 7.93
N ARG A 21 -9.79 21.96 6.93
CA ARG A 21 -11.17 22.04 6.47
C ARG A 21 -11.26 21.12 5.25
N GLY A 22 -11.96 20.01 5.43
CA GLY A 22 -12.36 19.17 4.31
C GLY A 22 -13.02 20.04 3.23
N ASP A 23 -12.74 19.75 1.97
CA ASP A 23 -13.10 20.56 0.81
C ASP A 23 -14.59 20.52 0.43
N GLY A 24 -15.47 20.27 1.39
CA GLY A 24 -16.93 20.17 1.18
C GLY A 24 -17.39 18.99 0.32
N LEU A 25 -16.45 18.23 -0.26
CA LEU A 25 -16.66 16.97 -0.98
C LEU A 25 -16.13 15.75 -0.18
N GLY A 26 -15.37 16.01 0.89
CA GLY A 26 -14.97 15.03 1.89
C GLY A 26 -16.06 14.76 2.92
N ASP A 27 -16.07 13.53 3.42
CA ASP A 27 -16.82 12.90 4.52
C ASP A 27 -16.91 13.65 5.87
N GLY A 28 -16.61 14.95 5.93
CA GLY A 28 -16.85 15.80 7.09
C GLY A 28 -15.91 15.60 8.28
N LEU A 29 -14.84 14.81 8.11
CA LEU A 29 -13.99 14.35 9.22
C LEU A 29 -12.84 15.29 9.62
N GLY A 30 -12.68 16.46 8.97
CA GLY A 30 -11.77 17.54 9.42
C GLY A 30 -10.28 17.16 9.53
N ASP A 31 -9.85 16.10 8.85
CA ASP A 31 -8.51 15.51 8.95
C ASP A 31 -7.50 16.07 7.94
N GLY A 32 -7.89 17.12 7.21
CA GLY A 32 -7.06 17.75 6.19
C GLY A 32 -6.78 16.83 4.99
N LEU A 33 -7.67 15.88 4.69
CA LEU A 33 -7.62 15.05 3.50
C LEU A 33 -8.84 15.28 2.59
N ALA A 34 -8.57 15.54 1.31
CA ALA A 34 -9.60 15.68 0.27
C ALA A 34 -9.54 14.50 -0.70
N LEU A 35 -10.64 13.76 -0.86
CA LEU A 35 -10.73 12.66 -1.83
C LEU A 35 -10.88 13.23 -3.24
N ARG A 36 -9.98 12.82 -4.13
CA ARG A 36 -9.93 13.25 -5.53
C ARG A 36 -10.14 12.09 -6.48
N ASN A 37 -10.46 12.44 -7.73
CA ASN A 37 -10.60 11.52 -8.85
C ASN A 37 -11.75 10.52 -8.66
N VAL A 38 -12.88 11.02 -8.13
CA VAL A 38 -14.13 10.28 -7.96
C VAL A 38 -15.26 11.02 -8.68
N PRO A 39 -16.00 10.37 -9.61
CA PRO A 39 -15.81 9.00 -10.09
C PRO A 39 -14.47 8.83 -10.83
N VAL A 40 -13.90 7.62 -10.75
CA VAL A 40 -12.62 7.31 -11.37
C VAL A 40 -12.79 7.30 -12.90
N PRO A 41 -11.99 8.05 -13.67
CA PRO A 41 -12.07 8.03 -15.12
C PRO A 41 -11.80 6.63 -15.70
N PRO A 42 -12.37 6.30 -16.87
CA PRO A 42 -12.03 5.06 -17.59
C PRO A 42 -10.53 4.97 -17.85
N ARG A 43 -10.02 3.74 -17.95
CA ARG A 43 -8.62 3.52 -18.32
C ARG A 43 -8.34 4.13 -19.70
N PRO A 44 -7.30 4.95 -19.85
CA PRO A 44 -6.89 5.46 -21.16
C PRO A 44 -6.39 4.32 -22.05
N ASP A 45 -6.45 4.51 -23.38
CA ASP A 45 -5.77 3.61 -24.32
C ASP A 45 -4.25 3.65 -24.03
N PRO A 46 -3.59 2.52 -23.73
CA PRO A 46 -2.16 2.48 -23.43
C PRO A 46 -1.28 3.11 -24.52
N ARG A 47 -1.70 3.07 -25.79
CA ARG A 47 -0.95 3.72 -26.89
C ARG A 47 -0.90 5.23 -26.76
N THR A 48 -1.88 5.82 -26.09
CA THR A 48 -2.01 7.27 -25.88
C THR A 48 -1.24 7.76 -24.66
N THR A 49 -0.77 6.85 -23.79
CA THR A 49 -0.06 7.21 -22.56
C THR A 49 1.46 7.15 -22.70
N LEU A 50 1.97 6.59 -23.80
CA LEU A 50 3.41 6.51 -24.06
C LEU A 50 4.01 7.90 -24.31
N SER A 51 5.08 8.20 -23.58
CA SER A 51 5.95 9.34 -23.86
C SER A 51 6.58 9.24 -25.26
N PHE A 52 7.16 10.33 -25.74
CA PHE A 52 7.94 10.32 -26.97
C PHE A 52 9.02 9.23 -26.93
N TRP A 53 9.80 9.19 -25.85
CA TRP A 53 10.90 8.23 -25.69
C TRP A 53 10.40 6.78 -25.65
N GLN A 54 9.31 6.50 -24.94
CA GLN A 54 8.74 5.15 -24.90
C GLN A 54 8.28 4.68 -26.29
N ARG A 55 7.72 5.58 -27.12
CA ARG A 55 7.34 5.25 -28.50
C ARG A 55 8.56 4.99 -29.39
N THR A 56 9.62 5.78 -29.24
CA THR A 56 10.80 5.69 -30.12
C THR A 56 11.77 4.58 -29.72
N LEU A 57 12.03 4.42 -28.42
CA LEU A 57 13.02 3.48 -27.88
C LEU A 57 12.42 2.18 -27.36
N GLY A 58 11.09 2.09 -27.25
CA GLY A 58 10.40 0.90 -26.73
C GLY A 58 10.63 -0.38 -27.55
N TYR A 59 11.04 -0.26 -28.81
CA TYR A 59 11.40 -1.38 -29.68
C TYR A 59 12.92 -1.64 -29.76
N SER A 60 13.74 -0.84 -29.06
CA SER A 60 15.19 -0.97 -29.10
C SER A 60 15.68 -2.00 -28.09
N TYR A 61 16.21 -3.12 -28.59
CA TYR A 61 16.81 -4.16 -27.75
C TYR A 61 17.99 -3.63 -26.92
N LEU A 62 18.82 -2.76 -27.52
CA LEU A 62 19.94 -2.15 -26.81
C LEU A 62 19.45 -1.31 -25.62
N PHE A 63 18.37 -0.56 -25.80
CA PHE A 63 17.81 0.27 -24.74
C PHE A 63 17.17 -0.57 -23.64
N ASP A 64 16.39 -1.60 -24.00
CA ASP A 64 15.85 -2.58 -23.04
C ASP A 64 16.98 -3.25 -22.23
N PHE A 65 18.06 -3.66 -22.89
CA PHE A 65 19.22 -4.26 -22.23
C PHE A 65 19.87 -3.32 -21.20
N VAL A 66 20.06 -2.04 -21.54
CA VAL A 66 20.61 -1.05 -20.62
C VAL A 66 19.70 -0.83 -19.42
N LEU A 67 18.39 -0.67 -19.64
CA LEU A 67 17.42 -0.48 -18.55
C LEU A 67 17.38 -1.67 -17.59
N ARG A 68 17.43 -2.90 -18.11
CA ARG A 68 17.55 -4.12 -17.28
C ARG A 68 18.80 -4.09 -16.42
N ARG A 69 19.92 -3.68 -17.00
CA ARG A 69 21.21 -3.67 -16.29
C ARG A 69 21.27 -2.62 -15.18
N LEU A 70 20.49 -1.55 -15.30
CA LEU A 70 20.38 -0.45 -14.35
C LEU A 70 19.17 -0.57 -13.40
N ASP A 71 18.37 -1.62 -13.52
CA ASP A 71 17.13 -1.83 -12.76
C ASP A 71 16.09 -0.70 -12.93
N LEU A 72 16.07 -0.07 -14.11
CA LEU A 72 15.16 1.04 -14.45
C LEU A 72 13.94 0.58 -15.24
N LEU A 73 13.77 -0.73 -15.40
CA LEU A 73 12.74 -1.29 -16.27
C LEU A 73 11.33 -1.06 -15.70
N TYR A 74 11.20 -1.07 -14.37
CA TYR A 74 9.95 -0.79 -13.68
C TYR A 74 9.46 0.64 -13.97
N ASP A 75 10.35 1.63 -13.83
CA ASP A 75 10.03 3.03 -14.11
C ASP A 75 9.77 3.27 -15.61
N TRP A 76 10.42 2.50 -16.48
CA TRP A 76 10.25 2.61 -17.92
C TRP A 76 8.90 2.09 -18.44
N PHE A 77 8.46 0.92 -17.97
CA PHE A 77 7.19 0.32 -18.42
C PHE A 77 5.99 0.70 -17.54
N GLY A 78 6.25 1.15 -16.32
CA GLY A 78 5.21 1.52 -15.41
C GLY A 78 4.53 2.83 -15.84
N ASP A 79 3.33 2.74 -16.43
CA ASP A 79 2.46 3.89 -16.69
C ASP A 79 1.90 4.40 -15.35
N HIS A 80 2.75 5.17 -14.69
CA HIS A 80 2.61 5.69 -13.35
C HIS A 80 2.57 7.21 -13.40
N ILE A 81 1.53 7.80 -12.80
CA ILE A 81 1.47 9.25 -12.64
C ILE A 81 1.33 9.57 -11.16
N ARG A 82 2.40 10.17 -10.64
CA ARG A 82 2.50 10.69 -9.29
C ARG A 82 1.80 12.04 -9.18
N VAL A 83 1.03 12.22 -8.11
CA VAL A 83 0.37 13.48 -7.75
C VAL A 83 1.04 14.17 -6.57
N HIS A 84 1.71 13.39 -5.70
CA HIS A 84 2.40 13.91 -4.52
C HIS A 84 3.91 13.61 -4.57
N PRO A 85 4.76 14.54 -4.11
CA PRO A 85 6.17 14.26 -3.89
C PRO A 85 6.41 12.97 -3.11
N ALA A 86 7.52 12.29 -3.40
CA ALA A 86 7.89 11.07 -2.70
C ALA A 86 7.99 11.29 -1.19
N GLY A 87 7.42 10.37 -0.41
CA GLY A 87 7.38 10.41 1.05
C GLY A 87 6.10 11.01 1.64
N GLN A 88 5.27 11.72 0.85
CA GLN A 88 4.00 12.25 1.36
C GLN A 88 2.93 11.17 1.59
N GLY A 89 3.09 10.00 0.99
CA GLY A 89 2.21 8.86 1.16
C GLY A 89 2.11 8.41 2.62
N GLU A 90 3.21 8.51 3.38
CA GLU A 90 3.23 8.18 4.82
C GLU A 90 2.38 9.18 5.63
N ALA A 91 2.50 10.48 5.36
CA ALA A 91 1.70 11.52 6.01
C ALA A 91 0.20 11.36 5.70
N ILE A 92 -0.15 11.05 4.45
CA ILE A 92 -1.53 10.76 4.05
C ILE A 92 -2.03 9.50 4.78
N ALA A 93 -1.24 8.42 4.79
CA ALA A 93 -1.63 7.17 5.42
C ALA A 93 -1.87 7.31 6.92
N CYS A 94 -1.05 8.11 7.62
CA CYS A 94 -1.24 8.39 9.05
C CYS A 94 -2.55 9.15 9.31
N ARG A 95 -2.88 10.19 8.52
CA ARG A 95 -4.18 10.87 8.63
C ARG A 95 -5.36 9.95 8.36
N LEU A 96 -5.21 8.97 7.46
CA LEU A 96 -6.23 7.95 7.22
C LEU A 96 -6.41 7.01 8.43
N MET A 97 -5.39 6.78 9.25
CA MET A 97 -5.55 6.02 10.50
C MET A 97 -6.43 6.78 11.51
N ALA A 98 -6.21 8.09 11.66
CA ALA A 98 -7.07 8.95 12.47
C ALA A 98 -8.52 8.93 11.95
N ARG A 99 -8.71 8.99 10.63
CA ARG A 99 -10.03 8.85 10.00
C ARG A 99 -10.69 7.51 10.30
N LEU A 100 -9.95 6.39 10.21
CA LEU A 100 -10.45 5.05 10.57
C LEU A 100 -10.84 4.97 12.05
N GLN A 101 -10.09 5.61 12.94
CA GLN A 101 -10.45 5.64 14.35
C GLN A 101 -11.73 6.45 14.60
N ALA A 102 -11.89 7.61 13.96
CA ALA A 102 -13.12 8.39 14.07
C ALA A 102 -14.34 7.57 13.60
N LEU A 103 -14.18 6.78 12.53
CA LEU A 103 -15.20 5.85 12.06
C LEU A 103 -15.49 4.72 13.07
N GLN A 104 -14.46 4.15 13.70
CA GLN A 104 -14.63 3.17 14.79
C GLN A 104 -15.44 3.79 15.95
N GLN A 105 -15.14 5.03 16.35
CA GLN A 105 -15.87 5.72 17.43
C GLN A 105 -17.33 5.99 17.05
N ALA A 106 -17.58 6.46 15.83
CA ALA A 106 -18.92 6.80 15.36
C ALA A 106 -19.81 5.56 15.16
N SER A 107 -19.23 4.44 14.70
CA SER A 107 -19.97 3.20 14.43
C SER A 107 -20.02 2.25 15.63
N GLY A 108 -19.11 2.38 16.59
CA GLY A 108 -18.90 1.41 17.66
C GLY A 108 -18.30 0.07 17.18
N ILE A 109 -17.96 -0.06 15.90
CA ILE A 109 -17.43 -1.31 15.31
C ILE A 109 -15.90 -1.32 15.49
N PRO A 110 -15.33 -2.29 16.23
CA PRO A 110 -13.89 -2.40 16.39
C PRO A 110 -13.15 -2.60 15.05
N VAL A 111 -12.06 -1.88 14.87
CA VAL A 111 -11.18 -1.99 13.70
C VAL A 111 -9.82 -2.53 14.12
N ILE A 112 -9.32 -3.49 13.34
CA ILE A 112 -7.95 -3.99 13.41
C ILE A 112 -7.25 -3.61 12.11
N VAL A 113 -6.11 -2.95 12.22
CA VAL A 113 -5.20 -2.66 11.12
C VAL A 113 -4.11 -3.74 11.14
N MET A 114 -3.93 -4.46 10.05
CA MET A 114 -2.95 -5.54 9.98
C MET A 114 -2.04 -5.34 8.78
N ALA A 115 -0.74 -5.55 8.99
CA ALA A 115 0.21 -5.64 7.90
C ALA A 115 0.19 -7.04 7.31
N GLU A 116 0.07 -7.11 5.99
CA GLU A 116 0.41 -8.28 5.19
C GLU A 116 1.61 -7.95 4.31
N TYR A 117 2.48 -8.94 4.11
CA TYR A 117 3.76 -8.75 3.45
C TYR A 117 3.79 -9.47 2.11
N ASP A 118 4.57 -8.92 1.20
CA ASP A 118 4.90 -9.57 -0.05
C ASP A 118 5.99 -10.64 0.22
N PRO A 119 5.96 -11.82 -0.42
CA PRO A 119 6.98 -12.84 -0.22
C PRO A 119 8.41 -12.38 -0.55
N MET A 120 8.57 -11.30 -1.31
CA MET A 120 9.88 -10.71 -1.64
C MET A 120 10.55 -10.02 -0.45
N VAL A 121 9.81 -9.68 0.62
CA VAL A 121 10.37 -9.10 1.85
C VAL A 121 11.40 -10.03 2.50
N TRP A 122 11.31 -11.34 2.25
CA TRP A 122 12.28 -12.31 2.79
C TRP A 122 13.37 -12.70 1.79
N GLN A 123 13.32 -12.18 0.56
CA GLN A 123 14.25 -12.53 -0.51
C GLN A 123 15.19 -11.36 -0.86
N GLU A 124 14.69 -10.13 -0.80
CA GLU A 124 15.41 -8.94 -1.26
C GLU A 124 15.66 -7.95 -0.11
N PRO A 125 16.90 -7.85 0.44
CA PRO A 125 17.18 -7.05 1.63
C PRO A 125 16.84 -5.56 1.51
N ALA A 126 17.06 -4.95 0.34
CA ALA A 126 16.73 -3.55 0.11
C ALA A 126 15.21 -3.32 0.12
N PHE A 127 14.46 -4.17 -0.58
CA PHE A 127 13.00 -4.17 -0.57
C PHE A 127 12.44 -4.43 0.84
N ALA A 128 13.02 -5.39 1.55
CA ALA A 128 12.67 -5.72 2.93
C ALA A 128 12.83 -4.53 3.87
N THR A 129 13.95 -3.82 3.75
CA THR A 129 14.26 -2.66 4.59
C THR A 129 13.21 -1.56 4.40
N GLU A 130 12.89 -1.23 3.16
CA GLU A 130 11.95 -0.15 2.87
C GLU A 130 10.51 -0.54 3.18
N GLN A 131 10.06 -1.74 2.79
CA GLN A 131 8.71 -2.22 3.12
C GLN A 131 8.50 -2.29 4.63
N ARG A 132 9.47 -2.83 5.39
CA ARG A 132 9.36 -2.87 6.86
C ARG A 132 9.46 -1.49 7.51
N ARG A 133 10.16 -0.52 6.92
CA ARG A 133 10.18 0.87 7.41
C ARG A 133 8.78 1.49 7.26
N MET A 134 8.22 1.45 6.04
CA MET A 134 6.90 2.02 5.74
C MET A 134 5.80 1.35 6.56
N THR A 135 5.78 0.01 6.62
CA THR A 135 4.77 -0.75 7.36
C THR A 135 4.81 -0.42 8.86
N ARG A 136 6.00 -0.39 9.48
CA ARG A 136 6.11 -0.03 10.90
C ARG A 136 5.67 1.40 11.17
N GLY A 137 5.98 2.35 10.28
CA GLY A 137 5.50 3.73 10.37
C GLY A 137 3.98 3.80 10.36
N LEU A 138 3.34 3.11 9.43
CA LEU A 138 1.87 3.06 9.33
C LEU A 138 1.21 2.42 10.56
N LEU A 139 1.72 1.27 11.01
CA LEU A 139 1.19 0.61 12.21
C LEU A 139 1.44 1.45 13.47
N ALA A 140 2.52 2.25 13.53
CA ALA A 140 2.74 3.19 14.62
C ALA A 140 1.68 4.30 14.62
N CYS A 141 1.35 4.88 13.47
CA CYS A 141 0.24 5.85 13.35
C CYS A 141 -1.10 5.24 13.78
N ALA A 142 -1.40 4.02 13.36
CA ALA A 142 -2.60 3.31 13.81
C ALA A 142 -2.67 3.18 15.35
N ARG A 143 -1.55 2.78 15.99
CA ARG A 143 -1.48 2.68 17.46
C ARG A 143 -1.62 4.04 18.15
N GLN A 144 -0.98 5.08 17.61
CA GLN A 144 -1.07 6.44 18.13
C GLN A 144 -2.50 6.96 18.15
N ASP A 145 -3.28 6.64 17.12
CA ASP A 145 -4.69 7.04 17.02
C ASP A 145 -5.64 6.13 17.83
N GLY A 146 -5.13 5.04 18.44
CA GLY A 146 -5.90 4.13 19.29
C GLY A 146 -6.55 2.97 18.55
N LEU A 147 -6.10 2.67 17.33
CA LEU A 147 -6.47 1.44 16.62
C LEU A 147 -5.61 0.26 17.09
N THR A 148 -6.18 -0.94 17.05
CA THR A 148 -5.38 -2.16 17.20
C THR A 148 -4.58 -2.39 15.93
N ALA A 149 -3.27 -2.55 16.06
CA ALA A 149 -2.35 -2.71 14.94
C ALA A 149 -1.52 -3.99 15.07
N LEU A 150 -1.68 -4.93 14.13
CA LEU A 150 -1.00 -6.21 14.07
C LEU A 150 0.10 -6.18 13.00
N ASP A 151 1.29 -6.61 13.37
CA ASP A 151 2.41 -6.82 12.44
C ASP A 151 2.59 -8.34 12.26
N SER A 152 2.29 -8.86 11.07
CA SER A 152 2.35 -10.31 10.81
C SER A 152 3.75 -10.81 10.46
N PHE A 153 4.76 -9.94 10.39
CA PHE A 153 6.09 -10.30 9.87
C PHE A 153 6.74 -11.46 10.63
N ASP A 154 6.83 -11.34 11.96
CA ASP A 154 7.48 -12.34 12.80
C ASP A 154 6.65 -13.62 12.84
N THR A 155 5.32 -13.51 12.96
CA THR A 155 4.39 -14.65 12.92
C THR A 155 4.53 -15.47 11.64
N LEU A 156 4.59 -14.82 10.48
CA LEU A 156 4.80 -15.50 9.20
C LEU A 156 6.20 -16.11 9.10
N SER A 157 7.22 -15.42 9.60
CA SER A 157 8.61 -15.92 9.61
C SER A 157 8.75 -17.18 10.46
N GLU A 158 8.11 -17.20 11.64
CA GLU A 158 8.10 -18.34 12.54
C GLU A 158 7.29 -19.52 11.97
N ALA A 159 6.07 -19.24 11.47
CA ALA A 159 5.17 -20.27 10.95
C ALA A 159 5.72 -20.99 9.70
N ALA A 160 6.56 -20.29 8.92
CA ALA A 160 7.22 -20.85 7.76
C ALA A 160 8.31 -21.87 8.12
N GLY A 161 8.98 -21.70 9.26
CA GLY A 161 10.03 -22.60 9.73
C GLY A 161 11.14 -22.81 8.69
N LYS A 162 11.54 -24.07 8.47
CA LYS A 162 12.63 -24.44 7.55
C LYS A 162 12.27 -24.27 6.07
N ASP A 163 10.99 -24.26 5.74
CA ASP A 163 10.51 -24.14 4.35
C ASP A 163 10.63 -22.69 3.83
N GLY A 164 10.81 -21.73 4.75
CA GLY A 164 10.92 -20.31 4.45
C GLY A 164 9.57 -19.67 4.09
N PRO A 165 9.42 -18.34 4.25
CA PRO A 165 8.12 -17.67 4.14
C PRO A 165 7.41 -17.83 2.81
N ARG A 166 8.14 -18.09 1.72
CA ARG A 166 7.56 -18.37 0.40
C ARG A 166 6.65 -19.61 0.38
N SER A 167 6.83 -20.55 1.30
CA SER A 167 5.96 -21.72 1.47
C SER A 167 4.52 -21.37 1.91
N LEU A 168 4.29 -20.14 2.39
CA LEU A 168 2.98 -19.64 2.80
C LEU A 168 2.23 -18.92 1.66
N TYR A 169 2.80 -18.86 0.46
CA TYR A 169 2.23 -18.15 -0.68
C TYR A 169 2.02 -19.09 -1.87
N GLY A 170 1.02 -18.78 -2.71
CA GLY A 170 0.90 -19.39 -4.03
C GLY A 170 1.86 -18.75 -5.03
N LEU A 171 1.80 -17.41 -5.15
CA LEU A 171 2.74 -16.62 -5.94
C LEU A 171 3.04 -15.30 -5.22
N TRP A 172 2.01 -14.45 -5.12
CA TRP A 172 2.05 -13.14 -4.43
C TRP A 172 1.01 -13.04 -3.31
N HIS A 173 0.02 -13.92 -3.33
CA HIS A 173 -1.02 -14.03 -2.30
C HIS A 173 -0.77 -15.27 -1.44
N MET A 174 -1.25 -15.22 -0.20
CA MET A 174 -1.23 -16.34 0.72
C MET A 174 -1.93 -17.56 0.10
N ASN A 175 -1.35 -18.74 0.32
CA ASN A 175 -2.03 -20.00 0.10
C ASN A 175 -2.88 -20.37 1.34
N ASP A 176 -3.49 -21.55 1.33
CA ASP A 176 -4.35 -22.01 2.43
C ASP A 176 -3.62 -21.98 3.79
N ARG A 177 -2.39 -22.52 3.84
CA ARG A 177 -1.56 -22.51 5.07
C ARG A 177 -1.22 -21.08 5.52
N GLY A 178 -0.91 -20.18 4.59
CA GLY A 178 -0.65 -18.77 4.89
C GLY A 178 -1.88 -18.06 5.46
N ASN A 179 -3.06 -18.31 4.86
CA ASN A 179 -4.33 -17.78 5.35
C ASN A 179 -4.68 -18.31 6.74
N ASP A 180 -4.41 -19.59 7.02
CA ASP A 180 -4.63 -20.18 8.36
C ASP A 180 -3.77 -19.48 9.43
N VAL A 181 -2.51 -19.16 9.12
CA VAL A 181 -1.62 -18.43 10.03
C VAL A 181 -2.15 -17.02 10.34
N ILE A 182 -2.59 -16.30 9.29
CA ILE A 182 -3.18 -14.96 9.45
C ILE A 182 -4.49 -15.02 10.23
N ALA A 183 -5.36 -15.99 9.93
CA ALA A 183 -6.62 -16.18 10.65
C ALA A 183 -6.38 -16.47 12.14
N ALA A 184 -5.39 -17.30 12.48
CA ALA A 184 -5.02 -17.57 13.86
C ALA A 184 -4.49 -16.33 14.59
N LEU A 185 -3.69 -15.50 13.91
CA LEU A 185 -3.21 -14.22 14.45
C LEU A 185 -4.37 -13.26 14.75
N VAL A 186 -5.31 -13.12 13.82
CA VAL A 186 -6.50 -12.27 13.99
C VAL A 186 -7.42 -12.81 15.08
N ALA A 187 -7.70 -14.11 15.10
CA ALA A 187 -8.53 -14.75 16.12
C ALA A 187 -7.95 -14.54 17.54
N SER A 188 -6.62 -14.64 17.68
CA SER A 188 -5.93 -14.38 18.95
C SER A 188 -6.09 -12.92 19.38
N ALA A 189 -5.98 -11.98 18.44
CA ALA A 189 -6.17 -10.56 18.73
C ALA A 189 -7.62 -10.23 19.12
N LEU A 190 -8.62 -10.87 18.49
CA LEU A 190 -10.03 -10.72 18.86
C LEU A 190 -10.31 -11.25 20.27
N ALA A 191 -9.81 -12.45 20.60
CA ALA A 191 -9.98 -13.06 21.91
C ALA A 191 -9.38 -12.20 23.04
N GLN A 192 -8.21 -11.59 22.81
CA GLN A 192 -7.58 -10.68 23.79
C GLN A 192 -8.39 -9.41 24.05
N ARG A 193 -9.22 -8.98 23.10
CA ARG A 193 -10.10 -7.82 23.23
C ARG A 193 -11.46 -8.14 23.86
N GLY A 194 -11.73 -9.42 24.15
CA GLY A 194 -13.03 -9.86 24.64
C GLY A 194 -14.15 -9.69 23.62
N LEU A 195 -13.81 -9.72 22.33
CA LEU A 195 -14.73 -9.72 21.19
C LEU A 195 -15.07 -11.15 20.75
#